data_AF-Q7VL81-F1
#
_entry.id   AF-Q7VL81-F1
#
_cell.length_a   1.000
_cell.length_b   1.000
_cell.length_c   1.000
_cell.angle_alpha   90.00
_cell.angle_beta   90.00
_cell.angle_gamma   90.00
#
_symmetry.space_group_name_H-M   'P 1'
#
loop_
_entity.id
_entity.type
_entity.pdbx_description
1 polymer ?
#
loop_
_entity_poly.entity_id
_entity_poly.type
_entity_poly.pdbx_seq_one_letter_code
_entity_poly.pdbx_strand_id
1 'polypeptide(L)'
;MKLKLTPKQACFSLIAIFLTLFASYVMLKGSGFFPEPNLIQLLLTSILIIVLGSSRLSFYLLLLPITFSYAIYTPIGLSFGPPSYQYIASLFATDLLEAREFLSQLSLFNYLAGLSIILAVVFFRKINQKYHINLLNNRTFVVIAFVISSFSLAPFKLFHEFFNEGMKVKQELAILNSSSVIPSEWGESTLSSDAKYDDYVLIIGESARKDYHHAYGYPVDNTPFMSNAKGTLIDGFTSGGTNTIASLKLLLTKPDTQNWEGNYRMNVIELVNSAGINTFWLSNQGYLGQFDTPISSLANKSNKKIFLKSGDSFSQNISDFELLPKFIQIIEQKSTAKRFIVLHLYGSHPITCDRLTDYPKIYDDTKIPAKYHDINCYLSSIKKTDQLIEKVYKQLKQNETKTGRSFSMIYFSDHGLIHSENKNGIHILNTAQSKFHFDVPLFKISSDDQERHVYKVFKSGLNFTDGIGKWIGIINKKLNPTVDLFSNQADDNDYGLKQIIEKIPAKPDPAVIIPIHQHKLNGHVQE
;
A
#
# COMPACT_ATOMS: atom_id res chain seq x y z
N MET A 1 -33.86 -7.49 43.01
CA MET A 1 -33.02 -7.38 44.23
C MET A 1 -31.57 -7.12 43.81
N LYS A 2 -31.11 -5.86 43.86
CA LYS A 2 -29.71 -5.52 43.55
C LYS A 2 -28.84 -6.01 44.72
N LEU A 3 -28.18 -7.16 44.57
CA LEU A 3 -27.12 -7.57 45.50
C LEU A 3 -25.99 -6.52 45.41
N LYS A 4 -25.98 -5.55 46.33
CA LYS A 4 -24.82 -4.68 46.53
C LYS A 4 -23.71 -5.56 47.10
N LEU A 5 -22.65 -5.76 46.32
CA LEU A 5 -21.41 -6.38 46.80
C LEU A 5 -20.93 -5.63 48.04
N THR A 6 -20.54 -6.35 49.09
CA THR A 6 -19.85 -5.72 50.22
C THR A 6 -18.51 -5.13 49.74
N PRO A 7 -17.97 -4.07 50.38
CA PRO A 7 -16.66 -3.50 50.02
C PRO A 7 -15.54 -4.54 49.96
N LYS A 8 -15.59 -5.54 50.85
CA LYS A 8 -14.66 -6.69 50.85
C LYS A 8 -14.84 -7.55 49.59
N GLN A 9 -16.08 -7.92 49.23
CA GLN A 9 -16.34 -8.69 48.01
C GLN A 9 -15.96 -7.92 46.74
N ALA A 10 -16.15 -6.60 46.71
CA ALA A 10 -15.71 -5.76 45.59
C ALA A 10 -14.18 -5.80 45.43
N CYS A 11 -13.43 -5.62 46.52
CA CYS A 11 -11.97 -5.70 46.52
C CYS A 11 -11.46 -7.07 46.05
N PHE A 12 -12.00 -8.17 46.61
CA PHE A 12 -11.60 -9.52 46.20
C PHE A 12 -12.05 -9.89 44.79
N SER A 13 -13.10 -9.25 44.25
CA SER A 13 -13.49 -9.41 42.85
C SER A 13 -12.46 -8.79 41.91
N LEU A 14 -11.91 -7.62 42.25
CA LEU A 14 -10.81 -7.00 41.48
C LEU A 14 -9.54 -7.86 41.51
N ILE A 15 -9.20 -8.43 42.67
CA ILE A 15 -8.07 -9.36 42.80
C ILE A 15 -8.30 -10.61 41.95
N ALA A 16 -9.51 -11.19 41.98
CA ALA A 16 -9.84 -12.35 41.16
C ALA A 16 -9.71 -12.04 39.66
N ILE A 17 -10.20 -10.88 39.21
CA ILE A 17 -10.05 -10.43 37.81
C ILE A 17 -8.57 -10.25 37.46
N PHE A 18 -7.79 -9.59 38.32
CA PHE A 18 -6.35 -9.42 38.12
C PHE A 18 -5.63 -10.76 37.96
N LEU A 19 -5.93 -11.75 38.82
CA LEU A 19 -5.34 -13.09 38.71
C LEU A 19 -5.67 -13.76 37.37
N THR A 20 -6.89 -13.61 36.87
CA THR A 20 -7.25 -14.16 35.55
C THR A 20 -6.54 -13.45 34.40
N LEU A 21 -6.38 -12.12 34.46
CA LEU A 21 -5.65 -11.35 33.44
C LEU A 21 -4.15 -11.67 33.47
N PHE A 22 -3.58 -11.79 34.66
CA PHE A 22 -2.18 -12.21 34.85
C PHE A 22 -1.95 -13.62 34.30
N ALA A 23 -2.79 -14.59 34.70
CA ALA A 23 -2.70 -15.95 34.18
C ALA A 23 -2.86 -15.96 32.65
N SER A 24 -3.81 -15.20 32.10
CA SER A 24 -4.01 -15.07 30.65
C SER A 24 -2.78 -14.54 29.92
N TYR A 25 -2.15 -13.49 30.46
CA TYR A 25 -0.93 -12.91 29.89
C TYR A 25 0.21 -13.93 29.85
N VAL A 26 0.46 -14.62 30.97
CA VAL A 26 1.55 -15.60 31.05
C VAL A 26 1.23 -16.85 30.21
N MET A 27 -0.02 -17.31 30.16
CA MET A 27 -0.45 -18.42 29.30
C MET A 27 -0.26 -18.10 27.82
N LEU A 28 -0.73 -16.94 27.36
CA LEU A 28 -0.63 -16.54 25.94
C LEU A 28 0.83 -16.34 25.52
N LYS A 29 1.60 -15.60 26.32
CA LYS A 29 3.03 -15.40 26.06
C LYS A 29 3.82 -16.70 26.14
N GLY A 30 3.55 -17.52 27.15
CA GLY A 30 4.16 -18.83 27.37
C GLY A 30 3.83 -19.86 26.31
N SER A 31 2.74 -19.69 25.56
CA SER A 31 2.43 -20.55 24.41
C SER A 31 3.37 -20.34 23.22
N GLY A 32 4.11 -19.22 23.18
CA GLY A 32 4.96 -18.85 22.05
C GLY A 32 4.20 -18.33 20.83
N PHE A 33 2.88 -18.54 20.72
CA PHE A 33 2.06 -18.00 19.63
C PHE A 33 1.83 -16.48 19.72
N PHE A 34 1.84 -15.94 20.95
CA PHE A 34 1.48 -14.55 21.22
C PHE A 34 2.57 -13.87 22.05
N PRO A 35 3.73 -13.51 21.47
CA PRO A 35 4.81 -12.84 22.20
C PRO A 35 4.38 -11.48 22.77
N GLU A 36 3.50 -10.78 22.05
CA GLU A 36 2.80 -9.57 22.50
C GLU A 36 1.27 -9.77 22.43
N PRO A 37 0.66 -10.37 23.48
CA PRO A 37 -0.78 -10.61 23.49
C PRO A 37 -1.57 -9.31 23.41
N ASN A 38 -2.52 -9.21 22.48
CA ASN A 38 -3.38 -8.04 22.37
C ASN A 38 -4.51 -8.06 23.43
N LEU A 39 -5.16 -6.90 23.61
CA LEU A 39 -6.21 -6.74 24.62
C LEU A 39 -7.38 -7.72 24.44
N ILE A 40 -7.78 -8.03 23.20
CA ILE A 40 -8.89 -8.94 22.93
C ILE A 40 -8.52 -10.36 23.35
N GLN A 41 -7.32 -10.84 23.01
CA GLN A 41 -6.83 -12.17 23.39
C GLN A 41 -6.74 -12.33 24.91
N LEU A 42 -6.24 -11.31 25.61
CA LEU A 42 -6.20 -11.27 27.08
C LEU A 42 -7.60 -11.37 27.69
N LEU A 43 -8.55 -10.58 27.18
CA LEU A 43 -9.93 -10.59 27.67
C LEU A 43 -10.62 -11.92 27.41
N LEU A 44 -10.46 -12.50 26.22
CA LEU A 44 -11.04 -13.80 25.86
C LEU A 44 -10.53 -14.93 26.74
N THR A 45 -9.22 -14.99 26.97
CA THR A 45 -8.61 -16.01 27.83
C THR A 45 -9.03 -15.83 29.28
N SER A 46 -9.13 -14.58 29.76
CA SER A 46 -9.62 -14.24 31.10
C SER A 46 -11.08 -14.66 31.28
N ILE A 47 -11.94 -14.37 30.28
CA ILE A 47 -13.34 -14.83 30.25
C ILE A 47 -13.42 -16.35 30.29
N LEU A 48 -12.59 -17.07 29.53
CA LEU A 48 -12.53 -18.53 29.54
C LEU A 48 -12.18 -19.08 30.93
N ILE A 49 -11.17 -18.51 31.59
CA ILE A 49 -10.80 -18.87 32.97
C ILE A 49 -11.97 -18.63 33.93
N ILE A 50 -12.68 -17.50 33.78
CA ILE A 50 -13.84 -17.18 34.63
C ILE A 50 -14.99 -18.16 34.41
N VAL A 51 -15.31 -18.47 33.15
CA VAL A 51 -16.39 -19.38 32.78
C VAL A 51 -16.09 -20.80 33.26
N LEU A 52 -14.91 -21.35 32.92
CA LEU A 52 -14.53 -22.71 33.34
C LEU A 52 -14.28 -22.79 34.85
N GLY A 53 -13.88 -21.70 35.48
CA GLY A 53 -13.67 -21.62 36.93
C GLY A 53 -14.96 -21.42 37.73
N SER A 54 -16.12 -21.27 37.08
CA SER A 54 -17.40 -21.06 37.77
C SER A 54 -17.94 -22.33 38.44
N SER A 55 -17.91 -23.47 37.74
CA SER A 55 -18.37 -24.77 38.26
C SER A 55 -17.22 -25.62 38.80
N ARG A 56 -17.53 -26.50 39.76
CA ARG A 56 -16.56 -27.48 40.30
C ARG A 56 -16.12 -28.44 39.21
N LEU A 57 -17.06 -28.93 38.41
CA LEU A 57 -16.77 -29.94 37.39
C LEU A 57 -15.90 -29.36 36.27
N SER A 58 -16.28 -28.21 35.73
CA SER A 58 -15.51 -27.52 34.68
C SER A 58 -14.12 -27.09 35.17
N PHE A 59 -13.99 -26.71 36.45
CA PHE A 59 -12.68 -26.35 37.00
C PHE A 59 -11.72 -27.55 36.99
N TYR A 60 -12.16 -28.69 37.52
CA TYR A 60 -11.27 -29.85 37.66
C TYR A 60 -11.09 -30.66 36.36
N LEU A 61 -12.13 -30.77 35.52
CA LEU A 61 -12.06 -31.55 34.29
C LEU A 61 -11.54 -30.77 33.08
N LEU A 62 -11.68 -29.45 33.05
CA LEU A 62 -11.30 -28.64 31.89
C LEU A 62 -10.22 -27.62 32.24
N LEU A 63 -10.50 -26.68 33.15
CA LEU A 63 -9.59 -25.57 33.40
C LEU A 63 -8.24 -26.04 33.94
N LEU A 64 -8.25 -26.93 34.94
CA LEU A 64 -7.04 -27.39 35.61
C LEU A 64 -6.11 -28.17 34.64
N PRO A 65 -6.59 -29.15 33.84
CA PRO A 65 -5.77 -29.77 32.79
C PRO A 65 -5.22 -28.77 31.76
N ILE A 66 -6.02 -27.79 31.32
CA ILE A 66 -5.56 -26.73 30.41
C ILE A 66 -4.44 -25.92 31.07
N THR A 67 -4.63 -25.48 32.32
CA THR A 67 -3.64 -24.74 33.11
C THR A 67 -2.33 -25.52 33.23
N PHE A 68 -2.37 -26.82 33.53
CA PHE A 68 -1.16 -27.65 33.60
C PHE A 68 -0.47 -27.79 32.25
N SER A 69 -1.24 -27.97 31.17
CA SER A 69 -0.67 -28.05 29.81
C SER A 69 0.08 -26.78 29.43
N TYR A 70 -0.51 -25.61 29.72
CA TYR A 70 0.17 -24.33 29.54
C TYR A 70 1.40 -24.18 30.45
N ALA A 71 1.30 -24.57 31.72
CA ALA A 71 2.41 -24.47 32.67
C ALA A 71 3.61 -25.32 32.28
N ILE A 72 3.38 -26.53 31.75
CA ILE A 72 4.43 -27.44 31.27
C ILE A 72 5.11 -26.88 30.02
N TYR A 73 4.35 -26.29 29.08
CA TYR A 73 4.91 -25.79 27.83
C TYR A 73 5.54 -24.39 27.96
N THR A 74 5.10 -23.57 28.91
CA THR A 74 5.56 -22.17 29.10
C THR A 74 7.08 -22.00 29.12
N PRO A 75 7.87 -22.87 29.80
CA PRO A 75 9.32 -22.81 29.77
C PRO A 75 9.92 -22.78 28.36
N ILE A 76 9.39 -23.65 27.51
CA ILE A 76 9.82 -23.85 26.12
C ILE A 76 9.30 -22.72 25.26
N GLY A 77 8.01 -22.39 25.36
CA GLY A 77 7.41 -21.37 24.50
C GLY A 77 7.99 -19.98 24.70
N LEU A 78 8.45 -19.64 25.90
CA LEU A 78 9.15 -18.38 26.17
C LEU A 78 10.57 -18.34 25.57
N SER A 79 11.25 -19.49 25.47
CA SER A 79 12.62 -19.56 24.94
C SER A 79 12.65 -19.73 23.42
N PHE A 80 11.74 -20.53 22.88
CA PHE A 80 11.84 -21.09 21.53
C PHE A 80 10.62 -20.83 20.64
N GLY A 81 9.52 -20.31 21.21
CA GLY A 81 8.32 -19.94 20.47
C GLY A 81 7.27 -21.07 20.38
N PRO A 82 6.37 -21.02 19.38
CA PRO A 82 5.22 -21.92 19.32
C PRO A 82 5.63 -23.38 19.15
N PRO A 83 4.76 -24.35 19.54
CA PRO A 83 5.04 -25.77 19.37
C PRO A 83 5.41 -26.10 17.93
N SER A 84 6.59 -26.69 17.75
CA SER A 84 7.09 -27.17 16.46
C SER A 84 7.38 -28.67 16.54
N TYR A 85 7.43 -29.34 15.39
CA TYR A 85 7.81 -30.75 15.34
C TYR A 85 9.13 -31.01 16.06
N GLN A 86 10.12 -30.13 15.87
CA GLN A 86 11.45 -30.26 16.48
C GLN A 86 11.39 -30.17 18.00
N TYR A 87 10.68 -29.18 18.56
CA TYR A 87 10.60 -29.02 20.02
C TYR A 87 9.84 -30.15 20.69
N ILE A 88 8.77 -30.63 20.05
CA ILE A 88 8.01 -31.79 20.52
C ILE A 88 8.87 -33.05 20.41
N ALA A 89 9.59 -33.25 19.30
CA ALA A 89 10.46 -34.40 19.12
C ALA A 89 11.60 -34.43 20.16
N SER A 90 12.23 -33.30 20.48
CA SER A 90 13.28 -33.23 21.51
C SER A 90 12.77 -33.53 22.93
N LEU A 91 11.49 -33.23 23.22
CA LEU A 91 10.82 -33.61 24.48
C LEU A 91 10.54 -35.11 24.57
N PHE A 92 10.25 -35.74 23.43
CA PHE A 92 9.94 -37.17 23.31
C PHE A 92 11.14 -37.98 22.79
N ALA A 93 12.34 -37.38 22.76
CA ALA A 93 13.56 -38.07 22.38
C ALA A 93 13.76 -39.27 23.33
N THR A 94 14.14 -40.41 22.77
CA THR A 94 14.38 -41.63 23.55
C THR A 94 15.71 -41.59 24.33
N ASP A 95 16.53 -40.56 24.09
CA ASP A 95 17.77 -40.30 24.82
C ASP A 95 17.53 -39.31 25.98
N LEU A 96 17.74 -39.80 27.20
CA LEU A 96 17.65 -39.01 28.43
C LEU A 96 18.69 -37.88 28.51
N LEU A 97 19.82 -38.01 27.81
CA LEU A 97 20.86 -36.97 27.76
C LEU A 97 20.39 -35.78 26.91
N GLU A 98 19.83 -36.04 25.72
CA GLU A 98 19.32 -34.99 24.82
C GLU A 98 18.17 -34.20 25.46
N ALA A 99 17.22 -34.91 26.10
CA ALA A 99 16.12 -34.25 26.83
C ALA A 99 16.64 -33.39 28.01
N ARG A 100 17.67 -33.86 28.72
CA ARG A 100 18.28 -33.11 29.84
C ARG A 100 19.05 -31.89 29.35
N GLU A 101 19.82 -32.02 28.28
CA GLU A 101 20.54 -30.90 27.67
C GLU A 101 19.56 -29.84 27.18
N PHE A 102 18.50 -30.24 26.48
CA PHE A 102 17.43 -29.34 26.03
C PHE A 102 16.77 -28.59 27.21
N LEU A 103 16.38 -29.30 28.28
CA LEU A 103 15.76 -28.68 29.45
C LEU A 103 16.72 -27.76 30.24
N SER A 104 18.03 -28.03 30.20
CA SER A 104 19.05 -27.22 30.87
C SER A 104 19.30 -25.86 30.20
N GLN A 105 18.92 -25.71 28.92
CA GLN A 105 18.99 -24.44 28.20
C GLN A 105 17.89 -23.45 28.60
N LEU A 106 16.89 -23.90 29.37
CA LEU A 106 15.75 -23.09 29.79
C LEU A 106 16.07 -22.30 31.07
N SER A 107 15.76 -21.01 31.06
CA SER A 107 15.92 -20.14 32.24
C SER A 107 15.00 -20.54 33.39
N LEU A 108 15.49 -20.45 34.63
CA LEU A 108 14.70 -20.63 35.85
C LEU A 108 13.46 -19.71 35.88
N PHE A 109 13.58 -18.50 35.30
CA PHE A 109 12.46 -17.56 35.21
C PHE A 109 11.28 -18.14 34.42
N ASN A 110 11.53 -18.94 33.38
CA ASN A 110 10.46 -19.48 32.55
C ASN A 110 9.71 -20.62 33.28
N TYR A 111 10.40 -21.40 34.10
CA TYR A 111 9.77 -22.38 35.00
C TYR A 111 8.92 -21.70 36.08
N LEU A 112 9.42 -20.61 36.67
CA LEU A 112 8.65 -19.80 37.61
C LEU A 112 7.41 -19.18 36.95
N ALA A 113 7.51 -18.76 35.69
CA ALA A 113 6.38 -18.29 34.90
C ALA A 113 5.31 -19.39 34.75
N GLY A 114 5.70 -20.62 34.39
CA GLY A 114 4.78 -21.77 34.34
C GLY A 114 4.09 -22.05 35.67
N LEU A 115 4.84 -22.06 36.77
CA LEU A 115 4.30 -22.24 38.13
C LEU A 115 3.32 -21.12 38.51
N SER A 116 3.60 -19.88 38.11
CA SER A 116 2.76 -18.72 38.42
C SER A 116 1.35 -18.84 37.80
N ILE A 117 1.21 -19.49 36.64
CA ILE A 117 -0.09 -19.78 36.00
C ILE A 117 -0.95 -20.65 36.92
N ILE A 118 -0.37 -21.75 37.43
CA ILE A 118 -1.06 -22.69 38.32
C ILE A 118 -1.49 -21.98 39.60
N LEU A 119 -0.58 -21.23 40.22
CA LEU A 119 -0.86 -20.49 41.44
C LEU A 119 -1.98 -19.46 41.22
N ALA A 120 -1.93 -18.69 40.14
CA ALA A 120 -2.94 -17.69 39.84
C ALA A 120 -4.34 -18.30 39.65
N VAL A 121 -4.47 -19.40 38.91
CA VAL A 121 -5.74 -20.09 38.67
C VAL A 121 -6.29 -20.75 39.95
N VAL A 122 -5.42 -21.36 40.76
CA VAL A 122 -5.82 -21.96 42.04
C VAL A 122 -6.24 -20.89 43.05
N PHE A 123 -5.49 -19.79 43.18
CA PHE A 123 -5.86 -18.68 44.05
C PHE A 123 -7.14 -17.99 43.60
N PHE A 124 -7.34 -17.80 42.29
CA PHE A 124 -8.61 -17.33 41.73
C PHE A 124 -9.80 -18.19 42.20
N ARG A 125 -9.68 -19.52 42.08
CA ARG A 125 -10.73 -20.44 42.53
C ARG A 125 -10.98 -20.36 44.04
N LYS A 126 -9.91 -20.31 44.85
CA LYS A 126 -10.01 -20.21 46.32
C LYS A 126 -10.69 -18.90 46.75
N ILE A 127 -10.35 -17.77 46.13
CA ILE A 127 -10.96 -16.46 46.41
C ILE A 127 -12.45 -16.50 46.08
N ASN A 128 -12.83 -17.01 44.90
CA ASN A 128 -14.24 -17.08 44.50
C ASN A 128 -15.08 -17.95 45.43
N GLN A 129 -14.54 -19.09 45.88
CA GLN A 129 -15.21 -19.96 46.84
C GLN A 129 -15.35 -19.32 48.22
N LYS A 130 -14.29 -18.71 48.74
CA LYS A 130 -14.27 -18.10 50.08
C LYS A 130 -15.20 -16.89 50.21
N TYR A 131 -15.29 -16.07 49.17
CA TYR A 131 -16.06 -14.82 49.18
C TYR A 131 -17.39 -14.91 48.42
N HIS A 132 -17.76 -16.11 47.94
CA HIS A 132 -18.96 -16.38 47.13
C HIS A 132 -19.10 -15.44 45.92
N ILE A 133 -17.97 -15.19 45.23
CA ILE A 133 -17.93 -14.34 44.04
C ILE A 133 -18.29 -15.19 42.82
N ASN A 134 -19.40 -14.86 42.17
CA ASN A 134 -19.79 -15.47 40.91
C ASN A 134 -20.11 -14.38 39.88
N LEU A 135 -19.14 -14.11 39.00
CA LEU A 135 -19.26 -13.10 37.95
C LEU A 135 -20.34 -13.45 36.92
N LEU A 136 -20.64 -14.74 36.71
CA LEU A 136 -21.69 -15.17 35.77
C LEU A 136 -23.11 -14.84 36.24
N ASN A 137 -23.30 -14.55 37.54
CA ASN A 137 -24.59 -14.09 38.04
C ASN A 137 -24.92 -12.65 37.58
N ASN A 138 -23.91 -11.88 37.14
CA ASN A 138 -24.10 -10.55 36.61
C ASN A 138 -24.45 -10.61 35.12
N ARG A 139 -25.72 -10.33 34.79
CA ARG A 139 -26.22 -10.34 33.40
C ARG A 139 -25.40 -9.44 32.48
N THR A 140 -24.96 -8.28 32.97
CA THR A 140 -24.14 -7.35 32.18
C THR A 140 -22.78 -7.96 31.84
N PHE A 141 -22.14 -8.65 32.80
CA PHE A 141 -20.88 -9.36 32.54
C PHE A 141 -21.07 -10.45 31.48
N VAL A 142 -22.11 -11.27 31.59
CA VAL A 142 -22.39 -12.35 30.63
C VAL A 142 -22.62 -11.79 29.22
N VAL A 143 -23.39 -10.71 29.09
CA VAL A 143 -23.63 -10.06 27.79
C VAL A 143 -22.32 -9.51 27.21
N ILE A 144 -21.51 -8.80 27.99
CA ILE A 144 -20.22 -8.27 27.54
C ILE A 144 -19.28 -9.41 27.12
N ALA A 145 -19.18 -10.46 27.93
CA ALA A 145 -18.36 -11.63 27.65
C ALA A 145 -18.78 -12.33 26.35
N PHE A 146 -20.09 -12.47 26.11
CA PHE A 146 -20.63 -13.01 24.87
C PHE A 146 -20.30 -12.14 23.66
N VAL A 147 -20.43 -10.81 23.76
CA VAL A 147 -20.10 -9.87 22.69
C VAL A 147 -18.62 -9.93 22.34
N ILE A 148 -17.72 -9.90 23.35
CA ILE A 148 -16.26 -9.99 23.12
C ILE A 148 -15.90 -11.34 22.50
N SER A 149 -16.48 -12.45 23.00
CA SER A 149 -16.25 -13.81 22.47
C SER A 149 -16.76 -13.99 21.04
N SER A 150 -17.81 -13.26 20.68
CA SER A 150 -18.41 -13.31 19.35
C SER A 150 -17.82 -12.29 18.38
N PHE A 151 -16.89 -11.44 18.80
CA PHE A 151 -16.39 -10.32 18.00
C PHE A 151 -15.73 -10.76 16.68
N SER A 152 -15.12 -11.95 16.66
CA SER A 152 -14.52 -12.53 15.46
C SER A 152 -15.49 -13.37 14.62
N LEU A 153 -16.76 -13.48 15.02
CA LEU A 153 -17.78 -14.24 14.31
C LEU A 153 -18.50 -13.37 13.27
N ALA A 154 -19.18 -14.03 12.32
CA ALA A 154 -19.85 -13.38 11.19
C ALA A 154 -20.72 -12.15 11.54
N PRO A 155 -21.53 -12.14 12.62
CA PRO A 155 -22.36 -10.97 12.96
C PRO A 155 -21.56 -9.71 13.31
N PHE A 156 -20.32 -9.86 13.78
CA PHE A 156 -19.45 -8.76 14.18
C PHE A 156 -18.34 -8.46 13.18
N LYS A 157 -18.28 -9.22 12.06
CA LYS A 157 -17.23 -9.08 11.04
C LYS A 157 -17.09 -7.63 10.56
N LEU A 158 -18.19 -6.91 10.32
CA LEU A 158 -18.14 -5.50 9.93
C LEU A 158 -17.36 -4.63 10.93
N PHE A 159 -17.64 -4.79 12.23
CA PHE A 159 -16.98 -4.03 13.29
C PHE A 159 -15.52 -4.44 13.49
N HIS A 160 -15.25 -5.74 13.35
CA HIS A 160 -13.89 -6.30 13.44
C HIS A 160 -13.00 -5.74 12.32
N GLU A 161 -13.46 -5.82 11.07
CA GLU A 161 -12.74 -5.29 9.91
C GLU A 161 -12.58 -3.77 10.02
N PHE A 162 -13.64 -3.04 10.40
CA PHE A 162 -13.57 -1.59 10.58
C PHE A 162 -12.55 -1.20 11.67
N PHE A 163 -12.51 -1.90 12.80
CA PHE A 163 -11.55 -1.63 13.87
C PHE A 163 -10.12 -1.94 13.42
N ASN A 164 -9.89 -3.08 12.78
CA ASN A 164 -8.56 -3.49 12.34
C ASN A 164 -8.01 -2.55 11.25
N GLU A 165 -8.79 -2.28 10.22
CA GLU A 165 -8.39 -1.36 9.14
C GLU A 165 -8.25 0.07 9.65
N GLY A 166 -9.14 0.52 10.55
CA GLY A 166 -9.03 1.81 11.21
C GLY A 166 -7.75 1.94 12.06
N MET A 167 -7.35 0.87 12.75
CA MET A 167 -6.10 0.85 13.50
C MET A 167 -4.87 0.90 12.60
N LYS A 168 -4.89 0.21 11.44
CA LYS A 168 -3.83 0.33 10.42
C LYS A 168 -3.72 1.76 9.90
N VAL A 169 -4.84 2.38 9.52
CA VAL A 169 -4.87 3.79 9.08
C VAL A 169 -4.34 4.72 10.17
N LYS A 170 -4.73 4.51 11.43
CA LYS A 170 -4.22 5.29 12.56
C LYS A 170 -2.69 5.15 12.73
N GLN A 171 -2.16 3.94 12.61
CA GLN A 171 -0.72 3.68 12.68
C GLN A 171 0.02 4.34 11.52
N GLU A 172 -0.51 4.20 10.30
CA GLU A 172 0.03 4.84 9.10
C GLU A 172 0.08 6.36 9.26
N LEU A 173 -1.02 6.99 9.68
CA LEU A 173 -1.07 8.43 9.94
C LEU A 173 -0.11 8.86 11.05
N ALA A 174 0.10 8.03 12.08
CA ALA A 174 1.09 8.31 13.12
C ALA A 174 2.51 8.27 12.55
N ILE A 175 2.82 7.31 11.66
CA ILE A 175 4.07 7.25 10.93
C ILE A 175 4.22 8.49 10.05
N LEU A 176 3.23 8.86 9.23
CA LEU A 176 3.32 10.01 8.33
C LEU A 176 3.50 11.34 9.06
N ASN A 177 2.75 11.57 10.14
CA ASN A 177 2.88 12.78 10.96
C ASN A 177 4.24 12.85 11.66
N SER A 178 4.75 11.71 12.14
CA SER A 178 6.12 11.66 12.69
C SER A 178 7.21 11.68 11.61
N SER A 179 6.91 11.30 10.37
CA SER A 179 7.87 11.20 9.25
C SER A 179 8.43 12.53 8.77
N SER A 180 7.78 13.64 9.16
CA SER A 180 8.35 14.99 9.02
C SER A 180 9.55 15.25 9.94
N VAL A 181 9.66 14.47 11.02
CA VAL A 181 10.74 14.51 12.02
C VAL A 181 11.71 13.33 11.82
N ILE A 182 11.24 12.22 11.24
CA ILE A 182 12.08 11.04 11.00
C ILE A 182 13.09 11.33 9.88
N PRO A 183 14.40 11.18 10.15
CA PRO A 183 15.44 11.46 9.17
C PRO A 183 15.44 10.44 8.03
N SER A 184 15.85 10.90 6.86
CA SER A 184 16.17 10.06 5.70
C SER A 184 17.19 8.98 6.09
N GLU A 185 16.93 7.76 5.64
CA GLU A 185 17.85 6.64 5.77
C GLU A 185 18.83 6.51 4.60
N TRP A 186 18.71 7.32 3.54
CA TRP A 186 19.61 7.22 2.37
C TRP A 186 21.09 7.50 2.73
N GLY A 187 21.34 8.36 3.73
CA GLY A 187 22.69 8.83 4.03
C GLY A 187 23.21 9.75 2.93
N GLU A 188 24.52 9.73 2.68
CA GLU A 188 25.14 10.51 1.60
C GLU A 188 25.05 9.79 0.27
N SER A 189 24.71 10.53 -0.78
CA SER A 189 24.71 10.05 -2.17
C SER A 189 25.60 10.94 -3.03
N THR A 190 26.16 10.37 -4.09
CA THR A 190 26.96 11.12 -5.07
C THR A 190 26.38 10.96 -6.47
N LEU A 191 26.83 11.80 -7.41
CA LEU A 191 26.46 11.70 -8.81
C LEU A 191 27.60 11.05 -9.61
N SER A 192 27.23 10.10 -10.47
CA SER A 192 28.12 9.47 -11.44
C SER A 192 28.31 10.34 -12.68
N SER A 193 29.18 9.89 -13.59
CA SER A 193 29.29 10.45 -14.94
C SER A 193 28.01 10.32 -15.77
N ASP A 194 27.11 9.39 -15.41
CA ASP A 194 25.82 9.20 -16.09
C ASP A 194 24.83 10.33 -15.77
N ALA A 195 25.09 11.14 -14.73
CA ALA A 195 24.27 12.27 -14.32
C ALA A 195 24.43 13.50 -15.24
N LYS A 196 24.24 13.29 -16.55
CA LYS A 196 24.54 14.28 -17.59
C LYS A 196 23.47 15.36 -17.77
N TYR A 197 22.22 15.13 -17.37
CA TYR A 197 21.14 16.10 -17.58
C TYR A 197 21.04 17.14 -16.46
N ASP A 198 20.57 18.34 -16.79
CA ASP A 198 20.36 19.42 -15.83
C ASP A 198 18.97 19.39 -15.19
N ASP A 199 17.96 19.02 -15.98
CA ASP A 199 16.56 18.97 -15.57
C ASP A 199 15.99 17.56 -15.73
N TYR A 200 15.64 16.92 -14.62
CA TYR A 200 14.94 15.64 -14.57
C TYR A 200 13.47 15.88 -14.27
N VAL A 201 12.57 15.46 -15.17
CA VAL A 201 11.12 15.66 -15.01
C VAL A 201 10.42 14.32 -14.88
N LEU A 202 9.70 14.12 -13.78
CA LEU A 202 8.90 12.93 -13.52
C LEU A 202 7.41 13.26 -13.57
N ILE A 203 6.72 12.77 -14.59
CA ILE A 203 5.27 12.93 -14.75
C ILE A 203 4.59 11.67 -14.21
N ILE A 204 3.83 11.84 -13.13
CA ILE A 204 3.04 10.79 -12.49
C ILE A 204 1.60 10.93 -12.99
N GLY A 205 1.20 10.04 -13.88
CA GLY A 205 -0.17 9.88 -14.35
C GLY A 205 -1.07 9.17 -13.33
N GLU A 206 -2.37 9.26 -13.57
CA GLU A 206 -3.41 8.71 -12.71
C GLU A 206 -4.34 7.81 -13.52
N SER A 207 -4.55 6.57 -13.07
CA SER A 207 -5.60 5.65 -13.54
C SER A 207 -5.53 5.23 -15.04
N ALA A 208 -4.40 5.44 -15.73
CA ALA A 208 -4.25 5.14 -17.15
C ALA A 208 -3.73 3.71 -17.40
N ARG A 209 -4.54 2.87 -18.06
CA ARG A 209 -4.16 1.52 -18.48
C ARG A 209 -3.33 1.57 -19.77
N LYS A 210 -2.28 0.75 -19.82
CA LYS A 210 -1.40 0.63 -20.99
C LYS A 210 -2.16 0.16 -22.24
N ASP A 211 -3.05 -0.82 -22.11
CA ASP A 211 -3.76 -1.45 -23.23
C ASP A 211 -4.72 -0.51 -23.99
N TYR A 212 -5.00 0.66 -23.42
CA TYR A 212 -5.77 1.72 -24.05
C TYR A 212 -4.93 2.76 -24.81
N HIS A 213 -3.60 2.66 -24.81
CA HIS A 213 -2.72 3.63 -25.47
C HIS A 213 -2.37 3.19 -26.89
N HIS A 214 -2.55 4.06 -27.89
CA HIS A 214 -2.14 3.81 -29.28
C HIS A 214 -0.66 3.41 -29.40
N ALA A 215 0.21 4.06 -28.63
CA ALA A 215 1.63 3.80 -28.59
C ALA A 215 2.00 2.36 -28.19
N TYR A 216 1.04 1.62 -27.61
CA TYR A 216 1.15 0.20 -27.21
C TYR A 216 0.27 -0.73 -28.06
N GLY A 217 -0.35 -0.23 -29.15
CA GLY A 217 -1.11 -1.02 -30.11
C GLY A 217 -2.63 -0.89 -30.03
N TYR A 218 -3.17 -0.02 -29.17
CA TYR A 218 -4.62 0.28 -29.20
C TYR A 218 -5.00 0.94 -30.54
N PRO A 219 -6.11 0.58 -31.21
CA PRO A 219 -6.35 1.01 -32.61
C PRO A 219 -6.71 2.49 -32.79
N VAL A 220 -7.11 3.20 -31.73
CA VAL A 220 -7.47 4.63 -31.81
C VAL A 220 -6.25 5.48 -31.50
N ASP A 221 -5.90 6.42 -32.37
CA ASP A 221 -4.78 7.35 -32.17
C ASP A 221 -5.08 8.38 -31.07
N ASN A 222 -4.87 7.93 -29.82
CA ASN A 222 -5.04 8.71 -28.60
C ASN A 222 -3.70 9.00 -27.88
N THR A 223 -2.56 8.65 -28.47
CA THR A 223 -1.23 8.98 -27.93
C THR A 223 -0.24 9.36 -29.03
N PRO A 224 -0.57 10.35 -29.88
CA PRO A 224 0.23 10.69 -31.04
C PRO A 224 1.66 11.14 -30.69
N PHE A 225 1.87 11.82 -29.55
CA PHE A 225 3.22 12.22 -29.14
C PHE A 225 4.07 11.01 -28.75
N MET A 226 3.61 10.18 -27.81
CA MET A 226 4.36 8.96 -27.41
C MET A 226 4.56 7.96 -28.56
N SER A 227 3.66 7.96 -29.55
CA SER A 227 3.78 7.10 -30.74
C SER A 227 4.92 7.51 -31.68
N ASN A 228 5.27 8.80 -31.72
CA ASN A 228 6.23 9.36 -32.68
C ASN A 228 7.51 9.91 -32.04
N ALA A 229 7.52 10.12 -30.73
CA ALA A 229 8.66 10.66 -30.02
C ALA A 229 9.88 9.73 -30.10
N LYS A 230 11.07 10.31 -30.30
CA LYS A 230 12.37 9.62 -30.32
C LYS A 230 12.82 9.19 -28.92
N GLY A 231 11.93 8.62 -28.13
CA GLY A 231 12.21 8.20 -26.76
C GLY A 231 12.18 6.68 -26.62
N THR A 232 12.26 6.21 -25.38
CA THR A 232 12.12 4.79 -25.03
C THR A 232 10.75 4.53 -24.42
N LEU A 233 10.02 3.57 -24.99
CA LEU A 233 8.73 3.10 -24.49
C LEU A 233 8.87 1.65 -24.00
N ILE A 234 8.39 1.38 -22.78
CA ILE A 234 8.49 0.08 -22.12
C ILE A 234 7.12 -0.59 -22.05
N ASP A 235 6.97 -1.65 -22.83
CA ASP A 235 5.79 -2.50 -22.87
C ASP A 235 5.99 -3.71 -21.95
N GLY A 236 5.60 -3.54 -20.68
CA GLY A 236 5.74 -4.55 -19.63
C GLY A 236 6.09 -3.99 -18.24
N PHE A 237 5.97 -2.67 -18.03
CA PHE A 237 6.07 -2.07 -16.71
C PHE A 237 4.82 -2.34 -15.89
N THR A 238 5.02 -2.68 -14.62
CA THR A 238 3.94 -2.99 -13.68
C THR A 238 3.83 -1.97 -12.58
N SER A 239 2.60 -1.62 -12.17
CA SER A 239 2.39 -0.75 -11.01
C SER A 239 2.74 -1.45 -9.69
N GLY A 240 2.84 -0.67 -8.61
CA GLY A 240 3.01 -1.24 -7.26
C GLY A 240 1.69 -1.74 -6.65
N GLY A 241 0.53 -1.33 -7.17
CA GLY A 241 -0.76 -1.62 -6.53
C GLY A 241 -1.97 -1.19 -7.36
N THR A 242 -3.17 -1.41 -6.80
CA THR A 242 -4.45 -1.22 -7.51
C THR A 242 -5.14 0.11 -7.23
N ASN A 243 -4.50 1.02 -6.50
CA ASN A 243 -4.96 2.39 -6.29
C ASN A 243 -3.74 3.29 -6.00
N THR A 244 -3.93 4.61 -6.06
CA THR A 244 -2.86 5.61 -5.93
C THR A 244 -1.99 5.40 -4.71
N ILE A 245 -2.60 5.21 -3.52
CA ILE A 245 -1.85 5.06 -2.27
C ILE A 245 -1.09 3.73 -2.26
N ALA A 246 -1.76 2.62 -2.59
CA ALA A 246 -1.15 1.29 -2.60
C ALA A 246 0.00 1.20 -3.61
N SER A 247 -0.12 1.87 -4.76
CA SER A 247 0.89 1.85 -5.81
C SER A 247 2.04 2.81 -5.53
N LEU A 248 1.76 4.10 -5.33
CA LEU A 248 2.80 5.11 -5.22
C LEU A 248 3.62 4.99 -3.93
N LYS A 249 3.07 4.43 -2.83
CA LYS A 249 3.90 4.13 -1.65
C LYS A 249 5.00 3.11 -1.96
N LEU A 250 4.76 2.19 -2.90
CA LEU A 250 5.73 1.17 -3.33
C LEU A 250 6.65 1.70 -4.44
N LEU A 251 6.12 2.46 -5.41
CA LEU A 251 6.90 3.02 -6.51
C LEU A 251 7.88 4.10 -6.02
N LEU A 252 7.43 5.00 -5.14
CA LEU A 252 8.20 6.19 -4.74
C LEU A 252 9.00 6.00 -3.44
N THR A 253 9.07 4.77 -2.95
CA THR A 253 9.99 4.37 -1.87
C THR A 253 10.81 3.16 -2.28
N LYS A 254 11.90 2.88 -1.55
CA LYS A 254 12.61 1.61 -1.60
C LYS A 254 11.84 0.61 -0.73
N PRO A 255 10.96 -0.23 -1.30
CA PRO A 255 10.00 -0.95 -0.50
C PRO A 255 10.60 -2.22 0.11
N ASP A 256 9.93 -2.76 1.11
CA ASP A 256 10.09 -4.16 1.49
C ASP A 256 9.39 -5.02 0.42
N THR A 257 10.19 -5.66 -0.44
CA THR A 257 9.68 -6.46 -1.56
C THR A 257 9.08 -7.80 -1.13
N GLN A 258 9.31 -8.25 0.11
CA GLN A 258 8.70 -9.48 0.64
C GLN A 258 7.28 -9.20 1.16
N ASN A 259 7.12 -8.10 1.90
CA ASN A 259 5.85 -7.74 2.53
C ASN A 259 5.01 -6.74 1.73
N TRP A 260 5.54 -6.21 0.62
CA TRP A 260 4.88 -5.18 -0.21
C TRP A 260 4.52 -3.92 0.60
N GLU A 261 5.45 -3.49 1.44
CA GLU A 261 5.30 -2.30 2.28
C GLU A 261 6.27 -1.19 1.90
N GLY A 262 5.75 0.04 1.87
CA GLY A 262 6.53 1.22 1.53
C GLY A 262 7.47 1.62 2.67
N ASN A 263 8.66 2.10 2.34
CA ASN A 263 9.59 2.64 3.33
C ASN A 263 9.75 4.16 3.16
N TYR A 264 8.96 4.92 3.93
CA TYR A 264 8.98 6.38 3.85
C TYR A 264 10.32 7.02 4.22
N ARG A 265 11.20 6.33 4.95
CA ARG A 265 12.57 6.83 5.25
C ARG A 265 13.53 6.67 4.08
N MET A 266 13.16 5.88 3.08
CA MET A 266 13.92 5.66 1.86
C MET A 266 13.07 6.01 0.64
N ASN A 267 12.59 7.25 0.57
CA ASN A 267 11.79 7.72 -0.56
C ASN A 267 12.62 8.40 -1.66
N VAL A 268 12.07 8.45 -2.86
CA VAL A 268 12.74 9.01 -4.04
C VAL A 268 13.14 10.48 -3.88
N ILE A 269 12.34 11.29 -3.19
CA ILE A 269 12.63 12.73 -3.01
C ILE A 269 13.85 12.91 -2.12
N GLU A 270 13.94 12.17 -1.02
CA GLU A 270 15.10 12.20 -0.14
C GLU A 270 16.35 11.58 -0.78
N LEU A 271 16.19 10.57 -1.65
CA LEU A 271 17.31 10.04 -2.44
C LEU A 271 17.90 11.16 -3.31
N VAL A 272 17.04 11.85 -4.06
CA VAL A 272 17.44 12.92 -4.98
C VAL A 272 18.05 14.11 -4.22
N ASN A 273 17.43 14.53 -3.11
CA ASN A 273 17.98 15.57 -2.23
C ASN A 273 19.35 15.18 -1.67
N SER A 274 19.55 13.91 -1.27
CA SER A 274 20.82 13.42 -0.73
C SER A 274 21.97 13.44 -1.75
N ALA A 275 21.65 13.53 -3.05
CA ALA A 275 22.62 13.69 -4.14
C ALA A 275 22.84 15.17 -4.54
N GLY A 276 22.27 16.12 -3.78
CA GLY A 276 22.43 17.57 -4.00
C GLY A 276 21.59 18.15 -5.14
N ILE A 277 20.54 17.45 -5.58
CA ILE A 277 19.64 17.91 -6.64
C ILE A 277 18.43 18.64 -6.02
N ASN A 278 18.07 19.80 -6.58
CA ASN A 278 16.93 20.58 -6.09
C ASN A 278 15.61 19.94 -6.53
N THR A 279 14.74 19.60 -5.57
CA THR A 279 13.46 18.92 -5.82
C THR A 279 12.25 19.87 -5.80
N PHE A 280 11.37 19.69 -6.77
CA PHE A 280 10.12 20.43 -6.93
C PHE A 280 8.97 19.45 -7.11
N TRP A 281 7.86 19.66 -6.41
CA TRP A 281 6.65 18.85 -6.56
C TRP A 281 5.45 19.71 -6.94
N LEU A 282 4.87 19.48 -8.11
CA LEU A 282 3.67 20.16 -8.59
C LEU A 282 2.56 19.14 -8.71
N SER A 283 1.43 19.38 -8.04
CA SER A 283 0.34 18.40 -7.94
C SER A 283 -1.01 19.02 -8.27
N ASN A 284 -1.75 18.35 -9.15
CA ASN A 284 -3.17 18.59 -9.36
C ASN A 284 -4.07 17.61 -8.56
N GLN A 285 -3.46 16.68 -7.81
CA GLN A 285 -4.14 15.98 -6.73
C GLN A 285 -4.11 16.82 -5.46
N GLY A 286 -5.21 16.84 -4.69
CA GLY A 286 -5.35 17.70 -3.53
C GLY A 286 -4.77 17.13 -2.24
N TYR A 287 -4.63 18.01 -1.24
CA TYR A 287 -4.41 17.64 0.17
C TYR A 287 -5.27 18.55 1.08
N LEU A 288 -5.77 18.03 2.21
CA LEU A 288 -6.54 18.75 3.24
C LEU A 288 -5.68 19.22 4.45
N GLY A 289 -4.47 18.70 4.61
CA GLY A 289 -3.51 18.94 5.70
C GLY A 289 -2.09 18.46 5.36
N GLN A 290 -1.10 18.74 6.22
CA GLN A 290 0.31 18.51 5.85
C GLN A 290 0.60 17.05 5.48
N PHE A 291 0.07 16.04 6.18
CA PHE A 291 0.44 14.62 5.97
C PHE A 291 -0.76 13.70 5.74
N ASP A 292 -1.80 14.20 5.08
CA ASP A 292 -3.07 13.47 4.91
C ASP A 292 -2.97 12.14 4.18
N THR A 293 -1.97 12.01 3.30
CA THR A 293 -1.71 10.79 2.55
C THR A 293 -0.20 10.54 2.51
N PRO A 294 0.22 9.28 2.27
CA PRO A 294 1.60 8.98 1.96
C PRO A 294 2.20 9.90 0.89
N ILE A 295 1.42 10.25 -0.13
CA ILE A 295 1.92 11.00 -1.30
C ILE A 295 2.12 12.48 -0.98
N SER A 296 1.20 13.10 -0.22
CA SER A 296 1.41 14.47 0.26
C SER A 296 2.59 14.55 1.25
N SER A 297 2.82 13.49 2.04
CA SER A 297 4.02 13.39 2.89
C SER A 297 5.32 13.35 2.08
N LEU A 298 5.38 12.61 0.97
CA LEU A 298 6.52 12.60 0.06
C LEU A 298 6.73 13.96 -0.62
N ALA A 299 5.66 14.58 -1.11
CA ALA A 299 5.70 15.91 -1.71
C ALA A 299 6.25 16.96 -0.73
N ASN A 300 5.94 16.85 0.57
CA ASN A 300 6.45 17.74 1.61
C ASN A 300 7.95 17.67 1.84
N LYS A 301 8.60 16.57 1.45
CA LYS A 301 10.06 16.40 1.54
C LYS A 301 10.79 17.09 0.38
N SER A 302 10.06 17.63 -0.61
CA SER A 302 10.64 18.39 -1.72
C SER A 302 11.08 19.78 -1.27
N ASN A 303 12.13 20.35 -1.88
CA ASN A 303 12.58 21.71 -1.53
C ASN A 303 11.49 22.76 -1.81
N LYS A 304 10.69 22.57 -2.86
CA LYS A 304 9.49 23.38 -3.14
C LYS A 304 8.33 22.49 -3.55
N LYS A 305 7.11 22.89 -3.17
CA LYS A 305 5.87 22.21 -3.55
C LYS A 305 4.78 23.19 -3.93
N ILE A 306 3.96 22.83 -4.91
CA ILE A 306 2.82 23.60 -5.40
C ILE A 306 1.66 22.63 -5.61
N PHE A 307 0.56 22.86 -4.91
CA PHE A 307 -0.67 22.10 -5.09
C PHE A 307 -1.75 23.02 -5.66
N LEU A 308 -2.38 22.60 -6.74
CA LEU A 308 -3.48 23.36 -7.35
C LEU A 308 -4.77 23.25 -6.53
N LYS A 309 -4.95 22.13 -5.83
CA LYS A 309 -6.10 21.84 -4.96
C LYS A 309 -5.65 21.80 -3.51
N SER A 310 -6.04 22.80 -2.72
CA SER A 310 -5.76 22.86 -1.28
C SER A 310 -6.88 23.59 -0.54
N GLY A 311 -7.17 23.19 0.70
CA GLY A 311 -8.21 23.83 1.52
C GLY A 311 -9.59 23.81 0.84
N ASP A 312 -10.25 24.96 0.77
CA ASP A 312 -11.62 25.11 0.23
C ASP A 312 -11.76 24.74 -1.26
N SER A 313 -10.64 24.65 -2.00
CA SER A 313 -10.61 24.25 -3.42
C SER A 313 -10.45 22.74 -3.64
N PHE A 314 -10.46 21.91 -2.58
CA PHE A 314 -10.23 20.46 -2.70
C PHE A 314 -11.24 19.74 -3.60
N SER A 315 -12.49 20.21 -3.64
CA SER A 315 -13.56 19.64 -4.47
C SER A 315 -13.56 20.16 -5.91
N GLN A 316 -12.68 21.11 -6.27
CA GLN A 316 -12.67 21.68 -7.61
C GLN A 316 -12.03 20.74 -8.62
N ASN A 317 -12.69 20.62 -9.77
CA ASN A 317 -12.20 19.86 -10.90
C ASN A 317 -11.27 20.75 -11.76
N ILE A 318 -10.02 20.86 -11.33
CA ILE A 318 -8.97 21.64 -12.01
C ILE A 318 -8.31 20.79 -13.11
N SER A 319 -8.07 21.40 -14.27
CA SER A 319 -7.39 20.76 -15.40
C SER A 319 -5.89 20.58 -15.15
N ASP A 320 -5.32 19.46 -15.59
CA ASP A 320 -3.87 19.24 -15.51
C ASP A 320 -3.04 20.26 -16.31
N PHE A 321 -3.63 20.94 -17.31
CA PHE A 321 -2.95 22.01 -18.03
C PHE A 321 -2.57 23.20 -17.13
N GLU A 322 -3.24 23.39 -15.99
CA GLU A 322 -2.92 24.42 -15.01
C GLU A 322 -1.57 24.19 -14.29
N LEU A 323 -0.98 22.99 -14.42
CA LEU A 323 0.40 22.74 -13.98
C LEU A 323 1.43 23.42 -14.90
N LEU A 324 1.13 23.64 -16.18
CA LEU A 324 2.09 24.15 -17.17
C LEU A 324 2.64 25.55 -16.82
N PRO A 325 1.82 26.56 -16.46
CA PRO A 325 2.36 27.87 -16.10
C PRO A 325 3.33 27.81 -14.92
N LYS A 326 3.03 26.98 -13.91
CA LYS A 326 3.88 26.78 -12.72
C LYS A 326 5.17 26.04 -13.08
N PHE A 327 5.09 25.04 -13.95
CA PHE A 327 6.24 24.33 -14.48
C PHE A 327 7.18 25.26 -15.26
N ILE A 328 6.63 26.07 -16.18
CA ILE A 328 7.39 27.04 -16.99
C ILE A 328 8.13 28.03 -16.07
N GLN A 329 7.44 28.58 -15.05
CA GLN A 329 8.05 29.47 -14.06
C GLN A 329 9.25 28.84 -13.35
N ILE A 330 9.25 27.52 -13.12
CA ILE A 330 10.38 26.81 -12.49
C ILE A 330 11.52 26.65 -13.48
N ILE A 331 11.28 26.17 -14.70
CA ILE A 331 12.35 25.84 -15.64
C ILE A 331 13.07 27.09 -16.16
N GLU A 332 12.37 28.23 -16.27
CA GLU A 332 12.93 29.52 -16.71
C GLU A 332 13.78 30.23 -15.64
N GLN A 333 13.72 29.80 -14.37
CA GLN A 333 14.60 30.34 -13.35
C GLN A 333 16.06 29.97 -13.67
N LYS A 334 16.93 30.99 -13.76
CA LYS A 334 18.37 30.80 -13.94
C LYS A 334 18.91 29.99 -12.77
N SER A 335 19.59 28.89 -13.07
CA SER A 335 20.27 28.05 -12.09
C SER A 335 21.42 27.32 -12.75
N THR A 336 22.45 27.02 -11.97
CA THR A 336 23.52 26.06 -12.33
C THR A 336 23.31 24.71 -11.64
N ALA A 337 22.39 24.64 -10.68
CA ALA A 337 22.06 23.39 -9.99
C ALA A 337 21.19 22.50 -10.89
N LYS A 338 21.31 21.18 -10.69
CA LYS A 338 20.39 20.20 -11.27
C LYS A 338 19.03 20.30 -10.58
N ARG A 339 17.95 20.03 -11.31
CA ARG A 339 16.57 20.05 -10.81
C ARG A 339 15.89 18.71 -11.05
N PHE A 340 15.11 18.28 -10.08
CA PHE A 340 14.17 17.16 -10.20
C PHE A 340 12.76 17.68 -9.98
N ILE A 341 11.91 17.58 -10.99
CA ILE A 341 10.59 18.21 -11.01
C ILE A 341 9.52 17.14 -11.20
N VAL A 342 8.68 16.95 -10.20
CA VAL A 342 7.54 16.04 -10.25
C VAL A 342 6.30 16.80 -10.70
N LEU A 343 5.61 16.28 -11.72
CA LEU A 343 4.27 16.70 -12.14
C LEU A 343 3.28 15.57 -11.84
N HIS A 344 2.49 15.72 -10.77
CA HIS A 344 1.50 14.73 -10.33
C HIS A 344 0.11 15.10 -10.84
N LEU A 345 -0.38 14.30 -11.78
CA LEU A 345 -1.58 14.58 -12.56
C LEU A 345 -2.84 14.04 -11.89
N TYR A 346 -3.99 14.55 -12.32
CA TYR A 346 -5.30 13.97 -12.05
C TYR A 346 -5.75 13.01 -13.18
N GLY A 347 -5.12 13.12 -14.36
CA GLY A 347 -5.05 12.08 -15.38
C GLY A 347 -6.41 11.53 -15.83
N SER A 348 -6.51 10.20 -15.89
CA SER A 348 -7.71 9.47 -16.32
C SER A 348 -8.54 8.96 -15.14
N HIS A 349 -8.46 9.63 -13.97
CA HIS A 349 -9.20 9.29 -12.76
C HIS A 349 -10.70 9.05 -13.06
N PRO A 350 -11.36 8.09 -12.38
CA PRO A 350 -12.78 7.78 -12.54
C PRO A 350 -13.70 9.00 -12.49
N ILE A 351 -14.88 8.84 -13.11
CA ILE A 351 -15.76 9.94 -13.54
C ILE A 351 -15.02 10.79 -14.59
N THR A 352 -14.51 10.08 -15.61
CA THR A 352 -13.47 10.61 -16.49
C THR A 352 -13.93 11.76 -17.39
N CYS A 353 -15.22 11.86 -17.68
CA CYS A 353 -15.77 12.97 -18.47
C CYS A 353 -15.53 14.34 -17.82
N ASP A 354 -15.49 14.41 -16.49
CA ASP A 354 -15.15 15.63 -15.78
C ASP A 354 -13.74 16.12 -16.14
N ARG A 355 -12.81 15.23 -16.50
CA ARG A 355 -11.44 15.60 -16.88
C ARG A 355 -11.36 16.38 -18.19
N LEU A 356 -12.47 16.52 -18.92
CA LEU A 356 -12.53 17.01 -20.30
C LEU A 356 -13.31 18.32 -20.46
N THR A 357 -13.58 19.06 -19.38
CA THR A 357 -14.33 20.33 -19.47
C THR A 357 -13.64 21.37 -20.38
N ASP A 358 -12.33 21.26 -20.57
CA ASP A 358 -11.48 22.10 -21.41
C ASP A 358 -10.83 21.31 -22.58
N TYR A 359 -11.34 20.13 -22.91
CA TYR A 359 -10.74 19.25 -23.91
C TYR A 359 -11.78 18.49 -24.74
N PRO A 360 -11.65 18.43 -26.07
CA PRO A 360 -12.64 17.74 -26.90
C PRO A 360 -12.58 16.22 -26.68
N LYS A 361 -13.74 15.56 -26.76
CA LYS A 361 -13.81 14.10 -26.85
C LYS A 361 -13.34 13.63 -28.23
N ILE A 362 -12.75 12.43 -28.29
CA ILE A 362 -12.28 11.81 -29.55
C ILE A 362 -13.45 11.55 -30.49
N TYR A 363 -14.54 11.01 -29.95
CA TYR A 363 -15.79 10.83 -30.69
C TYR A 363 -16.86 11.81 -30.20
N ASP A 364 -17.72 12.19 -31.12
CA ASP A 364 -18.99 12.85 -30.79
C ASP A 364 -19.94 11.81 -30.19
N ASP A 365 -20.39 12.02 -28.95
CA ASP A 365 -21.28 11.09 -28.24
C ASP A 365 -22.59 10.85 -29.01
N THR A 366 -23.03 11.77 -29.86
CA THR A 366 -24.23 11.57 -30.70
C THR A 366 -24.03 10.54 -31.81
N LYS A 367 -22.78 10.20 -32.13
CA LYS A 367 -22.39 9.29 -33.23
C LYS A 367 -21.96 7.91 -32.76
N ILE A 368 -21.96 7.67 -31.45
CA ILE A 368 -21.59 6.38 -30.86
C ILE A 368 -22.71 5.89 -29.92
N PRO A 369 -22.85 4.57 -29.72
CA PRO A 369 -23.82 4.06 -28.75
C PRO A 369 -23.56 4.55 -27.32
N ALA A 370 -24.62 4.93 -26.61
CA ALA A 370 -24.55 5.47 -25.24
C ALA A 370 -23.71 4.64 -24.26
N LYS A 371 -23.70 3.31 -24.43
CA LYS A 371 -22.92 2.39 -23.61
C LYS A 371 -21.40 2.62 -23.66
N TYR A 372 -20.89 3.37 -24.63
CA TYR A 372 -19.46 3.67 -24.79
C TYR A 372 -19.08 5.11 -24.42
N HIS A 373 -20.02 5.96 -23.95
CA HIS A 373 -19.71 7.36 -23.63
C HIS A 373 -18.60 7.49 -22.58
N ASP A 374 -18.63 6.67 -21.54
CA ASP A 374 -17.59 6.67 -20.50
C ASP A 374 -16.23 6.20 -21.04
N ILE A 375 -16.23 5.18 -21.89
CA ILE A 375 -15.01 4.74 -22.59
C ILE A 375 -14.48 5.85 -23.51
N ASN A 376 -15.34 6.56 -24.24
CA ASN A 376 -14.94 7.70 -25.07
C ASN A 376 -14.29 8.80 -24.23
N CYS A 377 -14.85 9.12 -23.06
CA CYS A 377 -14.23 10.04 -22.12
C CYS A 377 -12.86 9.53 -21.65
N TYR A 378 -12.73 8.25 -21.32
CA TYR A 378 -11.45 7.64 -20.92
C TYR A 378 -10.38 7.67 -22.01
N LEU A 379 -10.73 7.36 -23.26
CA LEU A 379 -9.81 7.49 -24.38
C LEU A 379 -9.34 8.93 -24.58
N SER A 380 -10.28 9.87 -24.41
CA SER A 380 -10.03 11.31 -24.59
C SER A 380 -9.17 11.89 -23.47
N SER A 381 -9.28 11.39 -22.23
CA SER A 381 -8.41 11.82 -21.13
C SER A 381 -6.98 11.33 -21.33
N ILE A 382 -6.78 10.10 -21.84
CA ILE A 382 -5.44 9.62 -22.24
C ILE A 382 -4.84 10.53 -23.31
N LYS A 383 -5.63 10.93 -24.33
CA LYS A 383 -5.18 11.88 -25.36
C LYS A 383 -4.83 13.26 -24.80
N LYS A 384 -5.62 13.75 -23.86
CA LYS A 384 -5.33 15.00 -23.14
C LYS A 384 -4.00 14.89 -22.37
N THR A 385 -3.77 13.78 -21.67
CA THR A 385 -2.50 13.52 -20.97
C THR A 385 -1.32 13.46 -21.93
N ASP A 386 -1.44 12.77 -23.06
CA ASP A 386 -0.39 12.75 -24.11
C ASP A 386 -0.06 14.16 -24.62
N GLN A 387 -1.07 15.01 -24.83
CA GLN A 387 -0.85 16.40 -25.23
C GLN A 387 -0.20 17.24 -24.11
N LEU A 388 -0.50 16.98 -22.84
CA LEU A 388 0.20 17.63 -21.73
C LEU A 388 1.68 17.26 -21.74
N ILE A 389 2.00 15.96 -21.89
CA ILE A 389 3.38 15.46 -21.98
C ILE A 389 4.11 16.12 -23.16
N GLU A 390 3.46 16.23 -24.32
CA GLU A 390 4.03 16.94 -25.48
C GLU A 390 4.34 18.41 -25.14
N LYS A 391 3.42 19.12 -24.47
CA LYS A 391 3.63 20.51 -24.08
C LYS A 391 4.79 20.66 -23.10
N VAL A 392 4.92 19.76 -22.13
CA VAL A 392 6.06 19.75 -21.19
C VAL A 392 7.38 19.55 -21.96
N TYR A 393 7.43 18.56 -22.86
CA TYR A 393 8.60 18.33 -23.71
C TYR A 393 8.98 19.55 -24.56
N LYS A 394 8.00 20.19 -25.21
CA LYS A 394 8.23 21.40 -26.02
C LYS A 394 8.81 22.54 -25.19
N GLN A 395 8.30 22.75 -23.98
CA GLN A 395 8.83 23.77 -23.07
C GLN A 395 10.26 23.48 -22.62
N LEU A 396 10.57 22.22 -22.33
CA LEU A 396 11.93 21.79 -22.03
C LEU A 396 12.88 22.01 -23.21
N LYS A 397 12.49 21.65 -24.44
CA LYS A 397 13.30 21.90 -25.65
C LYS A 397 13.53 23.38 -25.93
N GLN A 398 12.52 24.21 -25.72
CA GLN A 398 12.66 25.67 -25.85
C GLN A 398 13.64 26.22 -24.80
N ASN A 399 13.55 25.76 -23.56
CA ASN A 399 14.46 26.17 -22.50
C ASN A 399 15.90 25.68 -22.74
N GLU A 400 16.08 24.45 -23.24
CA GLU A 400 17.38 23.93 -23.68
C GLU A 400 17.99 24.84 -24.74
N THR A 401 17.22 25.19 -25.78
CA THR A 401 17.70 26.07 -26.86
C THR A 401 18.12 27.46 -26.34
N LYS A 402 17.38 27.99 -25.35
CA LYS A 402 17.60 29.32 -24.77
C LYS A 402 18.77 29.37 -23.77
N THR A 403 19.01 28.28 -23.04
CA THR A 403 19.89 28.29 -21.85
C THR A 403 21.02 27.27 -21.90
N GLY A 404 20.98 26.32 -22.84
CA GLY A 404 21.88 25.17 -22.91
C GLY A 404 21.58 24.08 -21.87
N ARG A 405 20.54 24.24 -21.03
CA ARG A 405 20.19 23.24 -20.01
C ARG A 405 19.55 22.01 -20.64
N SER A 406 20.24 20.89 -20.52
CA SER A 406 19.80 19.57 -21.01
C SER A 406 18.75 18.96 -20.08
N PHE A 407 17.96 18.01 -20.58
CA PHE A 407 16.89 17.41 -19.77
C PHE A 407 16.64 15.93 -20.07
N SER A 408 15.99 15.26 -19.11
CA SER A 408 15.34 13.98 -19.31
C SER A 408 13.97 13.99 -18.63
N MET A 409 12.98 13.38 -19.28
CA MET A 409 11.62 13.29 -18.80
C MET A 409 11.12 11.83 -18.79
N ILE A 410 10.42 11.43 -17.74
CA ILE A 410 9.70 10.16 -17.62
C ILE A 410 8.21 10.43 -17.44
N TYR A 411 7.37 9.63 -18.08
CA TYR A 411 5.95 9.48 -17.77
C TYR A 411 5.64 8.04 -17.40
N PHE A 412 4.87 7.84 -16.32
CA PHE A 412 4.23 6.58 -16.00
C PHE A 412 2.85 6.82 -15.40
N SER A 413 1.95 5.82 -15.43
CA SER A 413 0.71 5.87 -14.65
C SER A 413 0.84 5.09 -13.36
N ASP A 414 0.24 5.61 -12.28
CA ASP A 414 0.27 4.98 -10.97
C ASP A 414 -0.42 3.61 -10.92
N HIS A 415 -1.60 3.45 -11.54
CA HIS A 415 -2.33 2.20 -11.71
C HIS A 415 -3.30 2.29 -12.90
N GLY A 416 -3.84 1.14 -13.31
CA GLY A 416 -4.95 1.02 -14.26
C GLY A 416 -6.32 0.95 -13.57
N LEU A 417 -7.35 0.54 -14.30
CA LEU A 417 -8.74 0.48 -13.82
C LEU A 417 -9.43 -0.82 -14.29
N ILE A 418 -10.64 -1.07 -13.78
CA ILE A 418 -11.50 -2.20 -14.21
C ILE A 418 -12.76 -1.71 -14.92
N HIS A 419 -13.22 -2.48 -15.91
CA HIS A 419 -14.55 -2.30 -16.49
C HIS A 419 -15.66 -2.77 -15.55
N SER A 420 -16.72 -1.98 -15.46
CA SER A 420 -17.98 -2.34 -14.80
C SER A 420 -19.11 -2.18 -15.82
N GLU A 421 -19.71 -3.29 -16.22
CA GLU A 421 -20.85 -3.29 -17.14
C GLU A 421 -22.16 -3.34 -16.38
N ASN A 422 -23.07 -2.42 -16.72
CA ASN A 422 -24.44 -2.43 -16.21
C ASN A 422 -25.42 -2.00 -17.31
N LYS A 423 -26.71 -1.82 -16.98
CA LYS A 423 -27.74 -1.42 -17.94
C LYS A 423 -27.47 -0.06 -18.62
N ASN A 424 -26.67 0.80 -18.00
CA ASN A 424 -26.35 2.15 -18.46
C ASN A 424 -25.09 2.21 -19.33
N GLY A 425 -24.29 1.15 -19.38
CA GLY A 425 -23.14 1.06 -20.27
C GLY A 425 -21.93 0.33 -19.69
N ILE A 426 -20.80 0.53 -20.35
CA ILE A 426 -19.48 0.08 -19.91
C ILE A 426 -18.80 1.26 -19.23
N HIS A 427 -18.62 1.16 -17.92
CA HIS A 427 -17.93 2.15 -17.11
C HIS A 427 -16.51 1.66 -16.81
N ILE A 428 -15.57 2.59 -16.64
CA ILE A 428 -14.21 2.26 -16.20
C ILE A 428 -13.94 2.95 -14.85
N LEU A 429 -13.79 2.14 -13.81
CA LEU A 429 -13.83 2.57 -12.41
C LEU A 429 -12.79 1.79 -11.59
N ASN A 430 -12.64 2.18 -10.31
CA ASN A 430 -11.83 1.45 -9.33
C ASN A 430 -12.72 0.80 -8.25
N THR A 431 -13.74 0.05 -8.68
CA THR A 431 -14.74 -0.57 -7.78
C THR A 431 -14.39 -2.01 -7.36
N ALA A 432 -13.45 -2.63 -8.06
CA ALA A 432 -12.95 -3.98 -7.80
C ALA A 432 -11.52 -4.13 -8.33
N GLN A 433 -10.83 -5.17 -7.90
CA GLN A 433 -9.48 -5.47 -8.41
C GLN A 433 -9.56 -6.17 -9.78
N SER A 434 -8.71 -5.73 -10.70
CA SER A 434 -8.45 -6.36 -11.99
C SER A 434 -6.95 -6.50 -12.19
N LYS A 435 -6.56 -7.51 -12.97
CA LYS A 435 -5.19 -7.75 -13.42
C LYS A 435 -4.63 -6.54 -14.19
N PHE A 436 -5.49 -5.80 -14.89
CA PHE A 436 -5.13 -4.61 -15.65
C PHE A 436 -4.89 -3.36 -14.79
N HIS A 437 -5.10 -3.41 -13.47
CA HIS A 437 -4.62 -2.35 -12.58
C HIS A 437 -3.09 -2.26 -12.55
N PHE A 438 -2.42 -3.37 -12.77
CA PHE A 438 -0.96 -3.43 -12.80
C PHE A 438 -0.39 -3.08 -14.17
N ASP A 439 -1.20 -3.05 -15.23
CA ASP A 439 -0.74 -2.87 -16.60
C ASP A 439 -0.76 -1.38 -17.00
N VAL A 440 0.36 -0.69 -16.79
CA VAL A 440 0.48 0.77 -16.89
C VAL A 440 1.57 1.21 -17.88
N PRO A 441 1.41 2.37 -18.55
CA PRO A 441 2.41 2.88 -19.47
C PRO A 441 3.69 3.33 -18.73
N LEU A 442 4.84 3.18 -19.39
CA LEU A 442 6.11 3.77 -18.99
C LEU A 442 6.86 4.29 -20.23
N PHE A 443 7.19 5.58 -20.23
CA PHE A 443 7.83 6.27 -21.35
C PHE A 443 8.91 7.22 -20.85
N LYS A 444 10.06 7.27 -21.54
CA LYS A 444 11.15 8.22 -21.30
C LYS A 444 11.51 8.92 -22.60
N ILE A 445 11.82 10.21 -22.50
CA ILE A 445 12.52 10.94 -23.55
C ILE A 445 13.52 11.93 -22.95
N SER A 446 14.69 12.00 -23.56
CA SER A 446 15.78 12.91 -23.20
C SER A 446 16.06 13.91 -24.31
N SER A 447 16.78 14.98 -23.97
CA SER A 447 17.03 16.07 -24.89
C SER A 447 17.98 15.71 -26.04
N ASP A 448 18.79 14.66 -25.85
CA ASP A 448 19.75 14.12 -26.80
C ASP A 448 19.29 12.83 -27.52
N ASP A 449 18.12 12.27 -27.20
CA ASP A 449 17.65 11.06 -27.87
C ASP A 449 17.36 11.32 -29.37
N GLN A 450 17.92 10.45 -30.23
CA GLN A 450 17.83 10.58 -31.69
C GLN A 450 16.92 9.54 -32.36
N GLU A 451 16.63 8.46 -31.65
CA GLU A 451 15.91 7.29 -32.16
C GLU A 451 14.77 6.91 -31.22
N ARG A 452 13.74 6.26 -31.77
CA ARG A 452 12.66 5.70 -30.98
C ARG A 452 12.95 4.24 -30.66
N HIS A 453 12.82 3.86 -29.40
CA HIS A 453 12.94 2.49 -28.94
C HIS A 453 11.64 2.00 -28.30
N VAL A 454 11.28 0.75 -28.58
CA VAL A 454 10.16 0.05 -27.92
C VAL A 454 10.68 -1.28 -27.43
N TYR A 455 10.67 -1.47 -26.11
CA TYR A 455 11.09 -2.72 -25.49
C TYR A 455 9.89 -3.42 -24.87
N LYS A 456 9.64 -4.66 -25.33
CA LYS A 456 8.61 -5.54 -24.77
C LYS A 456 9.22 -6.43 -23.70
N VAL A 457 9.40 -5.87 -22.51
CA VAL A 457 10.15 -6.50 -21.41
C VAL A 457 9.49 -6.21 -20.08
N PHE A 458 9.53 -7.19 -19.18
CA PHE A 458 9.00 -7.04 -17.83
C PHE A 458 9.86 -6.08 -17.01
N LYS A 459 9.20 -5.10 -16.38
CA LYS A 459 9.78 -4.20 -15.38
C LYS A 459 8.88 -4.15 -14.15
N SER A 460 9.45 -4.39 -12.98
CA SER A 460 8.70 -4.38 -11.73
C SER A 460 8.57 -2.96 -11.18
N GLY A 461 7.36 -2.55 -10.80
CA GLY A 461 7.15 -1.32 -10.06
C GLY A 461 7.96 -1.24 -8.75
N LEU A 462 8.20 -2.39 -8.10
CA LEU A 462 8.96 -2.42 -6.85
C LEU A 462 10.45 -2.04 -7.04
N ASN A 463 10.94 -2.06 -8.28
CA ASN A 463 12.28 -1.60 -8.65
C ASN A 463 12.32 -0.11 -9.04
N PHE A 464 11.18 0.60 -9.02
CA PHE A 464 11.09 1.95 -9.57
C PHE A 464 12.04 2.95 -8.91
N THR A 465 12.17 2.94 -7.58
CA THR A 465 13.09 3.85 -6.87
C THR A 465 14.56 3.57 -7.21
N ASP A 466 14.96 2.31 -7.39
CA ASP A 466 16.30 1.97 -7.89
C ASP A 466 16.51 2.50 -9.32
N GLY A 467 15.50 2.27 -10.16
CA GLY A 467 15.47 2.74 -11.54
C GLY A 467 15.57 4.25 -11.69
N ILE A 468 14.91 5.03 -10.82
CA ILE A 468 15.06 6.48 -10.78
C ILE A 468 16.47 6.88 -10.36
N GLY A 469 17.05 6.20 -9.37
CA GLY A 469 18.45 6.39 -8.99
C GLY A 469 19.39 6.18 -10.19
N LYS A 470 19.24 5.07 -10.92
CA LYS A 470 20.03 4.78 -12.13
C LYS A 470 19.79 5.81 -13.24
N TRP A 471 18.53 6.18 -13.50
CA TRP A 471 18.15 7.15 -14.53
C TRP A 471 18.80 8.52 -14.31
N ILE A 472 18.86 8.97 -13.05
CA ILE A 472 19.49 10.24 -12.67
C ILE A 472 21.02 10.11 -12.61
N GLY A 473 21.54 8.90 -12.43
CA GLY A 473 22.96 8.63 -12.22
C GLY A 473 23.40 8.81 -10.77
N ILE A 474 22.50 8.58 -9.80
CA ILE A 474 22.79 8.63 -8.36
C ILE A 474 23.51 7.35 -7.93
N ILE A 475 24.61 7.51 -7.20
CA ILE A 475 25.35 6.43 -6.55
C ILE A 475 24.99 6.44 -5.06
N ASN A 476 24.43 5.34 -4.56
CA ASN A 476 24.18 5.10 -3.15
C ASN A 476 24.26 3.60 -2.84
N LYS A 477 24.87 3.24 -1.71
CA LYS A 477 25.07 1.84 -1.29
C LYS A 477 23.78 1.01 -1.10
N LYS A 478 22.64 1.68 -0.92
CA LYS A 478 21.33 1.06 -0.70
C LYS A 478 20.53 0.86 -1.99
N LEU A 479 20.96 1.43 -3.11
CA LEU A 479 20.35 1.20 -4.41
C LEU A 479 20.86 -0.12 -5.00
N ASN A 480 20.02 -0.77 -5.79
CA ASN A 480 20.47 -1.84 -6.68
C ASN A 480 20.97 -1.24 -8.01
N PRO A 481 22.28 -1.24 -8.28
CA PRO A 481 22.84 -0.58 -9.47
C PRO A 481 22.54 -1.33 -10.78
N THR A 482 22.04 -2.56 -10.72
CA THR A 482 21.71 -3.38 -11.90
C THR A 482 20.34 -3.06 -12.48
N VAL A 483 19.46 -2.42 -11.69
CA VAL A 483 18.13 -2.03 -12.14
C VAL A 483 18.23 -0.86 -13.11
N ASP A 484 17.67 -1.06 -14.30
CA ASP A 484 17.47 0.00 -15.29
C ASP A 484 16.07 -0.15 -15.88
N LEU A 485 15.19 0.82 -15.61
CA LEU A 485 13.81 0.80 -16.09
C LEU A 485 13.71 0.88 -17.62
N PHE A 486 14.72 1.42 -18.30
CA PHE A 486 14.68 1.71 -19.74
C PHE A 486 15.63 0.83 -20.56
N SER A 487 16.22 -0.20 -19.95
CA SER A 487 16.98 -1.21 -20.68
C SER A 487 16.06 -2.23 -21.37
N ASN A 488 16.59 -2.90 -22.39
CA ASN A 488 15.92 -4.01 -23.08
C ASN A 488 16.04 -5.36 -22.34
N GLN A 489 16.46 -5.36 -21.07
CA GLN A 489 16.57 -6.55 -20.24
C GLN A 489 15.37 -6.65 -19.31
N ALA A 490 14.82 -7.84 -19.10
CA ALA A 490 13.77 -8.01 -18.11
C ALA A 490 14.34 -7.90 -16.69
N ASP A 491 13.54 -7.44 -15.74
CA ASP A 491 13.90 -7.53 -14.32
C ASP A 491 13.90 -9.00 -13.88
N ASP A 492 14.85 -9.38 -13.03
CA ASP A 492 15.07 -10.77 -12.61
C ASP A 492 13.92 -11.35 -11.76
N ASN A 493 13.14 -10.49 -11.09
CA ASN A 493 12.15 -10.91 -10.10
C ASN A 493 10.89 -10.03 -10.16
N ASP A 494 9.72 -10.68 -10.08
CA ASP A 494 8.41 -10.02 -10.00
C ASP A 494 7.93 -9.82 -8.56
N TYR A 495 8.73 -10.27 -7.58
CA TYR A 495 8.49 -10.20 -6.14
C TYR A 495 7.13 -10.76 -5.72
N GLY A 496 6.65 -11.79 -6.41
CA GLY A 496 5.39 -12.43 -6.08
C GLY A 496 4.16 -11.81 -6.77
N LEU A 497 4.36 -10.81 -7.65
CA LEU A 497 3.27 -10.12 -8.34
C LEU A 497 2.40 -11.09 -9.13
N LYS A 498 2.99 -12.07 -9.83
CA LYS A 498 2.21 -13.06 -10.59
C LYS A 498 1.23 -13.82 -9.69
N GLN A 499 1.65 -14.26 -8.50
CA GLN A 499 0.78 -14.95 -7.54
C GLN A 499 -0.31 -14.01 -6.99
N ILE A 500 -0.02 -12.72 -6.83
CA ILE A 500 -1.03 -11.71 -6.44
C ILE A 500 -2.07 -11.58 -7.55
N ILE A 501 -1.65 -11.41 -8.80
CA ILE A 501 -2.53 -11.28 -9.97
C ILE A 501 -3.38 -12.53 -10.20
N GLU A 502 -2.81 -13.74 -10.00
CA GLU A 502 -3.52 -15.01 -10.15
C GLU A 502 -4.64 -15.20 -9.12
N LYS A 503 -4.52 -14.60 -7.93
CA LYS A 503 -5.54 -14.64 -6.87
C LYS A 503 -6.70 -13.68 -7.12
N ILE A 504 -6.59 -12.75 -8.07
CA ILE A 504 -7.67 -11.82 -8.39
C ILE A 504 -8.82 -12.59 -9.07
N PRO A 505 -10.03 -12.62 -8.47
CA PRO A 505 -11.14 -13.42 -8.98
C PRO A 505 -11.79 -12.83 -10.23
N ALA A 506 -11.57 -11.53 -10.51
CA ALA A 506 -12.14 -10.87 -11.67
C ALA A 506 -11.62 -11.49 -12.97
N LYS A 507 -12.53 -11.69 -13.93
CA LYS A 507 -12.19 -12.13 -15.28
C LYS A 507 -11.36 -11.05 -15.99
N PRO A 508 -10.46 -11.43 -16.93
CA PRO A 508 -9.79 -10.44 -17.77
C PRO A 508 -10.80 -9.57 -18.53
N ASP A 509 -10.64 -8.26 -18.43
CA ASP A 509 -11.44 -7.22 -19.05
C ASP A 509 -10.58 -6.38 -20.00
N PRO A 510 -10.25 -6.85 -21.21
CA PRO A 510 -9.34 -6.16 -22.13
C PRO A 510 -9.94 -4.83 -22.64
N ALA A 511 -9.09 -3.94 -23.13
CA ALA A 511 -9.52 -2.67 -23.72
C ALA A 511 -10.65 -2.81 -24.75
N VAL A 512 -11.67 -1.99 -24.58
CA VAL A 512 -12.88 -1.94 -25.41
C VAL A 512 -12.67 -1.04 -26.62
N ILE A 513 -12.91 -1.57 -27.82
CA ILE A 513 -12.91 -0.81 -29.07
C ILE A 513 -14.31 -0.25 -29.35
N ILE A 514 -14.42 1.06 -29.54
CA ILE A 514 -15.70 1.72 -29.86
C ILE A 514 -16.00 1.50 -31.36
N PRO A 515 -17.12 0.82 -31.72
CA PRO A 515 -17.50 0.64 -33.11
C PRO A 515 -17.99 1.97 -33.68
N ILE A 516 -17.33 2.46 -34.73
CA ILE A 516 -17.80 3.63 -35.48
C ILE A 516 -18.68 3.10 -36.60
N HIS A 517 -19.94 3.54 -36.67
CA HIS A 517 -20.78 3.27 -37.83
C HIS A 517 -20.19 3.97 -39.05
N GLN A 518 -19.50 3.23 -39.91
CA GLN A 518 -19.29 3.67 -41.28
C GLN A 518 -20.67 3.74 -41.93
N HIS A 519 -21.14 4.95 -42.24
CA HIS A 519 -22.29 5.11 -43.12
C HIS A 519 -22.01 4.35 -44.41
N LYS A 520 -22.80 3.31 -44.68
CA LYS A 520 -22.86 2.66 -45.99
C LYS A 520 -23.20 3.75 -47.02
N LEU A 521 -22.20 4.19 -47.78
CA LEU A 521 -22.41 4.76 -49.11
C LEU A 521 -22.87 3.60 -49.99
N ASN A 522 -24.16 3.28 -49.94
CA ASN A 522 -24.79 2.46 -50.98
C ASN A 522 -24.80 3.30 -52.25
N GLY A 523 -23.79 3.10 -53.10
CA GLY A 523 -23.79 3.56 -54.46
C GLY A 523 -25.00 2.96 -55.19
N HIS A 524 -25.80 3.84 -55.77
CA HIS A 524 -26.75 3.49 -56.82
C HIS A 524 -26.00 2.74 -57.93
N VAL A 525 -26.39 1.49 -58.15
CA VAL A 525 -26.30 0.87 -59.48
C VAL A 525 -27.72 0.91 -60.01
N GLN A 526 -27.96 1.81 -60.96
CA GLN A 526 -29.14 1.79 -61.81
C GLN A 526 -29.05 0.54 -62.71
N GLU A 527 -30.19 -0.14 -62.86
CA GLU A 527 -30.44 -1.19 -63.84
C GLU A 527 -30.32 -0.71 -65.28
#